data_AF-A0A3M7PE56-F1
#
_entry.id   AF-A0A3M7PE56-F1
#
_cell.length_a   1.000
_cell.length_b   1.000
_cell.length_c   1.000
_cell.angle_alpha   90.00
_cell.angle_beta   90.00
_cell.angle_gamma   90.00
#
_symmetry.space_group_name_H-M   'P 1'
#
loop_
_entity.id
_entity.type
_entity.pdbx_description
1 polymer ?
#
loop_
_entity_poly.entity_id
_entity_poly.type
_entity_poly.pdbx_seq_one_letter_code
_entity_poly.pdbx_strand_id
1 'polypeptide(L)'
;MEGTQLNLNNRIIRIDDCMDKKIVLFKNQNFDTIKGACALNNNLFEDSTFPPDDASLYFHKNILCDKKVVWKRPTELCENPSFFGGELKVWNFSSGLLKNAALIFGCSSLSLNEKLFNFIVPENQDFTLSNYGGIFHFRFWYHGKWVDVCVDDRIPVDSENNFVFSHNTANTNEFWLPLCEKAYAKLCGCYEFLNDVTVREILVDLTGGFVEKFDIKNLKNEKRKKEMWQFLNESQVNRSLIHGYIEPNPKIRGTRLANGLAIDRYYVVSKLISVFDDEKNFNLIQIKNPWDQKIDWRLPWSDKVNNLVKKSDQIKTLLGQENSHGHFWITFDDFYHYFETILVCEFTNDAFFLDQNDQRWTVFSYHGEWKFNKTNIGFKQSDQEYWKNPQLFFKIDNASDEKMNVIVSLHQKYIREQLLENDCYNSEAFVQFRIYRTLDESAALEANRNCSRLYANHLDKVVSSGCYVNSGEVIRRFRLAPGNYVIIPSCYDTRKAQFLLRVGTETPVDHENSTILEEFKSTLDKEDIYFPVQNTQMSNEEKDYVITECKFYFDYSAHKDTDRMNTKKINKYFD
;
A
#
# COMPACT_ATOMS: atom_id res chain seq x y z
N MET A 1 15.99 -56.97 -0.86
CA MET A 1 16.73 -55.74 -0.52
C MET A 1 16.62 -54.82 -1.72
N GLU A 2 15.47 -54.15 -1.83
CA GLU A 2 15.18 -53.15 -2.85
C GLU A 2 15.36 -51.78 -2.20
N GLY A 3 16.30 -51.00 -2.72
CA GLY A 3 16.58 -49.65 -2.25
C GLY A 3 15.60 -48.66 -2.88
N THR A 4 14.73 -48.10 -2.06
CA THR A 4 13.83 -47.00 -2.39
C THR A 4 14.64 -45.75 -2.75
N GLN A 5 14.63 -45.36 -4.03
CA GLN A 5 15.04 -44.02 -4.45
C GLN A 5 14.05 -43.00 -3.88
N LEU A 6 14.52 -42.19 -2.93
CA LEU A 6 13.85 -40.98 -2.48
C LEU A 6 13.88 -39.94 -3.61
N ASN A 7 12.76 -39.82 -4.32
CA ASN A 7 12.50 -38.79 -5.32
C ASN A 7 12.28 -37.45 -4.59
N LEU A 8 13.36 -36.69 -4.36
CA LEU A 8 13.29 -35.31 -3.85
C LEU A 8 12.96 -34.36 -5.01
N ASN A 9 11.66 -34.17 -5.24
CA ASN A 9 11.12 -33.09 -6.08
C ASN A 9 11.39 -31.72 -5.42
N ASN A 10 12.62 -31.21 -5.52
CA ASN A 10 12.91 -29.80 -5.32
C ASN A 10 12.38 -29.04 -6.55
N ARG A 11 11.14 -28.56 -6.47
CA ARG A 11 10.59 -27.62 -7.46
C ARG A 11 11.40 -26.34 -7.42
N ILE A 12 12.34 -26.22 -8.36
CA ILE A 12 12.85 -24.94 -8.83
C ILE A 12 11.62 -24.20 -9.40
N ILE A 13 11.13 -23.19 -8.69
CA ILE A 13 10.14 -22.27 -9.25
C ILE A 13 10.88 -21.50 -10.35
N ARG A 14 10.57 -21.83 -11.61
CA ARG A 14 11.08 -21.10 -12.77
C ARG A 14 10.25 -19.83 -12.92
N ILE A 15 10.89 -18.78 -13.44
CA ILE A 15 10.35 -17.43 -13.66
C ILE A 15 9.04 -17.45 -14.47
N ASP A 16 8.82 -18.48 -15.28
CA ASP A 16 7.56 -18.67 -16.01
C ASP A 16 6.34 -18.92 -15.07
N ASP A 17 6.53 -19.44 -13.85
CA ASP A 17 5.47 -19.56 -12.85
C ASP A 17 5.09 -18.19 -12.21
N CYS A 18 5.92 -17.15 -12.39
CA CYS A 18 5.61 -15.76 -12.04
C CYS A 18 4.90 -15.00 -13.17
N MET A 19 4.89 -15.53 -14.40
CA MET A 19 4.32 -14.88 -15.59
C MET A 19 2.98 -15.46 -16.04
N ASP A 20 2.54 -16.59 -15.48
CA ASP A 20 1.13 -16.99 -15.54
C ASP A 20 0.32 -16.12 -14.58
N LYS A 21 0.07 -14.89 -15.02
CA LYS A 21 -0.80 -13.88 -14.40
C LYS A 21 -2.21 -14.43 -14.21
N LYS A 22 -2.39 -15.27 -13.20
CA LYS A 22 -3.64 -15.91 -12.81
C LYS A 22 -4.13 -15.29 -11.52
N ILE A 23 -5.40 -14.94 -11.52
CA ILE A 23 -6.09 -14.50 -10.32
C ILE A 23 -6.31 -15.74 -9.44
N VAL A 24 -5.83 -15.68 -8.21
CA VAL A 24 -5.94 -16.78 -7.23
C VAL A 24 -7.30 -16.73 -6.56
N LEU A 25 -7.97 -17.86 -6.44
CA LEU A 25 -9.25 -17.95 -5.73
C LEU A 25 -9.01 -18.00 -4.22
N PHE A 26 -9.53 -17.03 -3.48
CA PHE A 26 -9.43 -17.04 -2.02
C PHE A 26 -10.21 -18.21 -1.45
N LYS A 27 -9.56 -19.00 -0.59
CA LYS A 27 -10.12 -20.24 0.01
C LYS A 27 -10.73 -21.20 -1.04
N ASN A 28 -10.20 -21.20 -2.26
CA ASN A 28 -10.68 -22.00 -3.40
C ASN A 28 -12.15 -21.76 -3.79
N GLN A 29 -12.73 -20.59 -3.48
CA GLN A 29 -14.09 -20.23 -3.86
C GLN A 29 -14.10 -19.59 -5.26
N ASN A 30 -14.86 -20.17 -6.19
CA ASN A 30 -15.05 -19.63 -7.54
C ASN A 30 -16.44 -18.99 -7.66
N PHE A 31 -16.50 -17.69 -7.97
CA PHE A 31 -17.74 -16.91 -8.04
C PHE A 31 -18.78 -17.53 -8.98
N ASP A 32 -18.43 -17.75 -10.25
CA ASP A 32 -19.38 -18.24 -11.27
C ASP A 32 -19.93 -19.63 -10.93
N THR A 33 -19.05 -20.51 -10.44
CA THR A 33 -19.43 -21.87 -10.02
C THR A 33 -20.42 -21.83 -8.86
N ILE A 34 -20.13 -21.03 -7.83
CA ILE A 34 -20.99 -20.92 -6.65
C ILE A 34 -22.31 -20.23 -7.01
N LYS A 35 -22.27 -19.13 -7.77
CA LYS A 35 -23.47 -18.42 -8.24
C LYS A 35 -24.37 -19.33 -9.08
N GLY A 36 -23.79 -20.09 -10.01
CA GLY A 36 -24.51 -21.08 -10.81
C GLY A 36 -25.15 -22.18 -9.96
N ALA A 37 -24.43 -22.72 -8.98
CA ALA A 37 -24.97 -23.72 -8.06
C ALA A 37 -26.11 -23.16 -7.18
N CYS A 38 -26.00 -21.92 -6.72
CA CYS A 38 -27.05 -21.24 -5.95
C CYS A 38 -28.31 -21.04 -6.80
N ALA A 39 -28.16 -20.56 -8.03
CA ALA A 39 -29.25 -20.36 -8.97
C ALA A 39 -29.97 -21.68 -9.33
N LEU A 40 -29.21 -22.77 -9.55
CA LEU A 40 -29.78 -24.09 -9.85
C LEU A 40 -30.56 -24.70 -8.68
N ASN A 41 -30.08 -24.49 -7.45
CA ASN A 41 -30.69 -25.06 -6.25
C ASN A 41 -31.73 -24.13 -5.60
N ASN A 42 -31.97 -22.94 -6.17
CA ASN A 42 -32.84 -21.90 -5.61
C ASN A 42 -32.52 -21.55 -4.15
N ASN A 43 -31.23 -21.49 -3.82
CA ASN A 43 -30.73 -21.16 -2.49
C ASN A 43 -29.78 -19.96 -2.57
N LEU A 44 -29.60 -19.26 -1.45
CA LEU A 44 -28.62 -18.17 -1.34
C LEU A 44 -27.31 -18.69 -0.76
N PHE A 45 -26.19 -18.14 -1.24
CA PHE A 45 -24.87 -18.48 -0.76
C PHE A 45 -24.71 -18.15 0.72
N GLU A 46 -24.13 -19.09 1.47
CA GLU A 46 -23.72 -18.89 2.85
C GLU A 46 -22.23 -19.17 2.95
N ASP A 47 -21.46 -18.14 3.29
CA ASP A 47 -20.01 -18.22 3.31
C ASP A 47 -19.49 -18.86 4.59
N SER A 48 -19.22 -20.16 4.55
CA SER A 48 -18.62 -20.90 5.66
C SER A 48 -17.21 -20.45 6.03
N THR A 49 -16.52 -19.71 5.15
CA THR A 49 -15.15 -19.23 5.40
C THR A 49 -15.11 -17.85 6.06
N PHE A 50 -16.26 -17.19 6.19
CA PHE A 50 -16.43 -15.92 6.90
C PHE A 50 -17.86 -15.86 7.49
N PRO A 51 -18.11 -16.64 8.56
CA PRO A 51 -19.46 -16.86 9.08
C PRO A 51 -20.07 -15.59 9.68
N PRO A 52 -21.41 -15.47 9.72
CA PRO A 52 -22.11 -14.30 10.26
C PRO A 52 -22.17 -14.32 11.79
N ASP A 53 -21.01 -14.40 12.45
CA ASP A 53 -20.86 -14.44 13.91
C ASP A 53 -19.71 -13.54 14.40
N ASP A 54 -19.43 -13.61 15.70
CA ASP A 54 -18.43 -12.79 16.37
C ASP A 54 -17.01 -12.98 15.81
N ALA A 55 -16.67 -14.17 15.29
CA ALA A 55 -15.33 -14.46 14.76
C ALA A 55 -15.01 -13.62 13.51
N SER A 56 -16.03 -13.24 12.75
CA SER A 56 -15.89 -12.33 11.59
C SER A 56 -15.85 -10.86 12.01
N LEU A 57 -16.37 -10.52 13.19
CA LEU A 57 -16.45 -9.13 13.67
C LEU A 57 -15.17 -8.72 14.41
N TYR A 58 -14.68 -9.56 15.30
CA TYR A 58 -13.52 -9.26 16.14
C TYR A 58 -12.74 -10.49 16.55
N PHE A 59 -11.44 -10.28 16.77
CA PHE A 59 -10.52 -11.29 17.26
C PHE A 59 -10.25 -11.12 18.76
N HIS A 60 -10.10 -9.88 19.24
CA HIS A 60 -9.76 -9.60 20.64
C HIS A 60 -10.79 -8.71 21.34
N LYS A 61 -11.19 -7.62 20.69
CA LYS A 61 -12.00 -6.58 21.32
C LYS A 61 -13.39 -6.56 20.73
N ASN A 62 -14.40 -6.59 21.60
CA ASN A 62 -15.73 -6.18 21.19
C ASN A 62 -15.70 -4.70 20.75
N ILE A 63 -15.56 -4.47 19.45
CA ILE A 63 -15.58 -3.15 18.80
C ILE A 63 -16.99 -2.57 18.70
N LEU A 64 -18.00 -3.33 19.12
CA LEU A 64 -19.41 -3.05 18.92
C LEU A 64 -20.02 -2.17 20.02
N CYS A 65 -19.23 -1.75 21.03
CA CYS A 65 -19.67 -0.86 22.11
C CYS A 65 -21.00 -1.32 22.75
N ASP A 66 -21.10 -2.61 23.10
CA ASP A 66 -22.30 -3.28 23.66
C ASP A 66 -23.52 -3.35 22.73
N LYS A 67 -23.40 -2.95 21.45
CA LYS A 67 -24.47 -3.16 20.46
C LYS A 67 -24.62 -4.64 20.13
N LYS A 68 -25.86 -5.12 20.15
CA LYS A 68 -26.21 -6.43 19.61
C LYS A 68 -26.20 -6.36 18.08
N VAL A 69 -25.31 -7.12 17.46
CA VAL A 69 -25.21 -7.23 15.99
C VAL A 69 -26.08 -8.37 15.48
N VAL A 70 -26.73 -8.12 14.36
CA VAL A 70 -27.48 -9.09 13.57
C VAL A 70 -26.98 -9.00 12.13
N TRP A 71 -26.86 -10.14 11.46
CA TRP A 71 -26.44 -10.19 10.07
C TRP A 71 -27.67 -10.32 9.17
N LYS A 72 -27.86 -9.37 8.25
CA LYS A 72 -29.01 -9.34 7.34
C LYS A 72 -28.57 -9.10 5.91
N ARG A 73 -29.30 -9.66 4.95
CA ARG A 73 -29.10 -9.39 3.53
C ARG A 73 -29.74 -8.05 3.15
N PRO A 74 -29.23 -7.34 2.13
CA PRO A 74 -29.83 -6.11 1.60
C PRO A 74 -31.32 -6.23 1.26
N THR A 75 -31.75 -7.39 0.78
CA THR A 75 -33.16 -7.72 0.48
C THR A 75 -34.06 -7.79 1.72
N GLU A 76 -33.49 -7.91 2.92
CA GLU A 76 -34.19 -7.86 4.21
C GLU A 76 -34.18 -6.45 4.82
N LEU A 77 -33.36 -5.54 4.28
CA LEU A 77 -33.14 -4.19 4.81
C LEU A 77 -33.90 -3.12 4.02
N CYS A 78 -34.06 -3.31 2.70
CA CYS A 78 -34.76 -2.37 1.83
C CYS A 78 -35.44 -3.07 0.65
N GLU A 79 -36.44 -2.43 0.05
CA GLU A 79 -37.24 -3.03 -1.05
C GLU A 79 -36.47 -3.15 -2.37
N ASN A 80 -35.58 -2.21 -2.66
CA ASN A 80 -34.87 -2.13 -3.94
C ASN A 80 -33.36 -2.00 -3.69
N PRO A 81 -32.69 -3.05 -3.18
CA PRO A 81 -31.25 -3.03 -3.01
C PRO A 81 -30.58 -2.96 -4.38
N SER A 82 -29.53 -2.16 -4.45
CA SER A 82 -28.71 -1.98 -5.65
C SER A 82 -27.25 -2.21 -5.32
N PHE A 83 -26.52 -2.87 -6.20
CA PHE A 83 -25.08 -2.95 -6.04
C PHE A 83 -24.48 -1.55 -6.29
N PHE A 84 -24.92 -0.91 -7.38
CA PHE A 84 -24.66 0.50 -7.68
C PHE A 84 -25.95 1.30 -7.84
N GLY A 85 -26.02 2.49 -7.24
CA GLY A 85 -27.15 3.41 -7.37
C GLY A 85 -27.13 4.28 -8.63
N GLY A 86 -26.49 3.82 -9.72
CA GLY A 86 -26.27 4.59 -10.95
C GLY A 86 -24.77 4.76 -11.28
N GLU A 87 -24.34 5.99 -11.60
CA GLU A 87 -22.91 6.31 -11.75
C GLU A 87 -22.13 5.97 -10.48
N LEU A 88 -20.85 5.58 -10.62
CA LEU A 88 -19.98 5.30 -9.48
C LEU A 88 -19.80 6.55 -8.61
N LYS A 89 -20.52 6.60 -7.49
CA LYS A 89 -20.39 7.64 -6.47
C LYS A 89 -19.52 7.10 -5.36
N VAL A 90 -18.30 7.62 -5.21
CA VAL A 90 -17.39 7.25 -4.10
C VAL A 90 -17.30 8.39 -3.08
N TRP A 91 -18.46 8.94 -2.75
CA TRP A 91 -18.60 10.02 -1.78
C TRP A 91 -19.84 9.78 -0.90
N ASN A 92 -19.93 10.48 0.22
CA ASN A 92 -20.98 10.29 1.24
C ASN A 92 -20.95 8.88 1.88
N PHE A 93 -19.77 8.34 2.14
CA PHE A 93 -19.62 7.11 2.92
C PHE A 93 -19.22 7.41 4.36
N SER A 94 -19.87 6.72 5.29
CA SER A 94 -19.46 6.64 6.70
C SER A 94 -18.68 5.36 6.92
N SER A 95 -17.69 5.35 7.83
CA SER A 95 -17.01 4.13 8.28
C SER A 95 -17.77 3.39 9.40
N GLY A 96 -18.91 3.93 9.84
CA GLY A 96 -19.68 3.38 10.95
C GLY A 96 -18.88 3.36 12.24
N LEU A 97 -18.81 2.20 12.90
CA LEU A 97 -18.06 1.99 14.14
C LEU A 97 -16.55 1.80 13.94
N LEU A 98 -16.07 1.54 12.71
CA LEU A 98 -14.64 1.50 12.45
C LEU A 98 -14.06 2.90 12.65
N LYS A 99 -13.01 2.98 13.49
CA LYS A 99 -12.31 4.24 13.76
C LYS A 99 -11.52 4.70 12.54
N ASN A 100 -11.11 3.76 11.70
CA ASN A 100 -10.28 3.98 10.55
C ASN A 100 -11.10 3.89 9.26
N ALA A 101 -11.07 4.96 8.46
CA ALA A 101 -11.75 5.05 7.17
C ALA A 101 -10.80 4.75 5.99
N ALA A 102 -9.71 4.02 6.22
CA ALA A 102 -8.67 3.79 5.22
C ALA A 102 -9.21 3.20 3.91
N LEU A 103 -10.11 2.22 3.99
CA LEU A 103 -10.72 1.61 2.81
C LEU A 103 -11.52 2.63 2.00
N ILE A 104 -12.34 3.47 2.65
CA ILE A 104 -13.10 4.55 1.99
C ILE A 104 -12.14 5.49 1.26
N PHE A 105 -11.05 5.91 1.93
CA PHE A 105 -10.06 6.78 1.33
C PHE A 105 -9.34 6.15 0.14
N GLY A 106 -8.92 4.88 0.23
CA GLY A 106 -8.28 4.19 -0.89
C GLY A 106 -9.25 3.91 -2.04
N CYS A 107 -10.49 3.52 -1.76
CA CYS A 107 -11.52 3.31 -2.79
C CYS A 107 -11.89 4.60 -3.52
N SER A 108 -11.73 5.77 -2.88
CA SER A 108 -12.11 7.04 -3.48
C SER A 108 -11.38 7.40 -4.76
N SER A 109 -10.13 6.96 -4.91
CA SER A 109 -9.37 7.12 -6.15
C SER A 109 -9.81 6.18 -7.28
N LEU A 110 -10.54 5.10 -6.98
CA LEU A 110 -11.05 4.19 -8.01
C LEU A 110 -12.00 4.92 -8.97
N SER A 111 -12.73 5.93 -8.48
CA SER A 111 -13.59 6.77 -9.30
C SER A 111 -12.87 7.61 -10.35
N LEU A 112 -11.54 7.73 -10.27
CA LEU A 112 -10.72 8.42 -11.27
C LEU A 112 -10.19 7.48 -12.35
N ASN A 113 -10.36 6.16 -12.18
CA ASN A 113 -9.84 5.16 -13.11
C ASN A 113 -10.82 3.99 -13.24
N GLU A 114 -11.68 4.07 -14.26
CA GLU A 114 -12.73 3.07 -14.54
C GLU A 114 -12.17 1.67 -14.80
N LYS A 115 -11.02 1.55 -15.49
CA LYS A 115 -10.39 0.24 -15.76
C LYS A 115 -9.94 -0.43 -14.46
N LEU A 116 -9.30 0.34 -13.57
CA LEU A 116 -8.90 -0.13 -12.25
C LEU A 116 -10.15 -0.50 -11.44
N PHE A 117 -11.17 0.34 -11.44
CA PHE A 117 -12.42 0.08 -10.73
C PHE A 117 -13.09 -1.23 -11.18
N ASN A 118 -13.32 -1.42 -12.48
CA ASN A 118 -13.96 -2.62 -13.04
C ASN A 118 -13.11 -3.88 -12.84
N PHE A 119 -11.80 -3.73 -12.63
CA PHE A 119 -10.93 -4.84 -12.27
C PHE A 119 -11.10 -5.25 -10.81
N ILE A 120 -11.19 -4.30 -9.88
CA ILE A 120 -11.36 -4.54 -8.44
C ILE A 120 -12.78 -4.95 -8.08
N VAL A 121 -13.75 -4.34 -8.75
CA VAL A 121 -15.18 -4.58 -8.58
C VAL A 121 -15.74 -5.08 -9.91
N PRO A 122 -15.67 -6.40 -10.19
CA PRO A 122 -16.11 -6.95 -11.46
C PRO A 122 -17.58 -6.64 -11.75
N GLU A 123 -17.91 -6.50 -13.04
CA GLU A 123 -19.27 -6.29 -13.51
C GLU A 123 -20.17 -7.54 -13.33
N ASN A 124 -21.46 -7.42 -13.65
CA ASN A 124 -22.45 -8.50 -13.60
C ASN A 124 -22.75 -9.05 -12.19
N GLN A 125 -22.68 -8.14 -11.22
CA GLN A 125 -23.07 -8.37 -9.84
C GLN A 125 -24.16 -7.37 -9.45
N ASP A 126 -25.42 -7.80 -9.39
CA ASP A 126 -26.51 -6.96 -8.90
C ASP A 126 -27.62 -7.83 -8.31
N PHE A 127 -28.38 -7.25 -7.37
CA PHE A 127 -29.50 -7.89 -6.70
C PHE A 127 -30.69 -8.15 -7.64
N THR A 128 -30.83 -7.37 -8.71
CA THR A 128 -31.92 -7.47 -9.68
C THR A 128 -31.69 -8.52 -10.77
N LEU A 129 -30.50 -9.13 -10.81
CA LEU A 129 -30.20 -10.17 -11.79
C LEU A 129 -31.07 -11.41 -11.55
N SER A 130 -31.56 -12.01 -12.64
CA SER A 130 -32.39 -13.23 -12.58
C SER A 130 -31.65 -14.43 -11.96
N ASN A 131 -30.32 -14.40 -11.96
CA ASN A 131 -29.46 -15.40 -11.33
C ASN A 131 -28.84 -14.90 -10.01
N TYR A 132 -29.49 -13.97 -9.30
CA TYR A 132 -29.10 -13.58 -7.97
C TYR A 132 -29.01 -14.81 -7.06
N GLY A 133 -27.84 -15.00 -6.44
CA GLY A 133 -27.54 -16.13 -5.56
C GLY A 133 -27.00 -15.69 -4.20
N GLY A 134 -27.18 -14.42 -3.81
CA GLY A 134 -26.66 -13.89 -2.54
C GLY A 134 -25.14 -13.94 -2.39
N ILE A 135 -24.39 -13.89 -3.51
CA ILE A 135 -22.93 -13.92 -3.60
C ILE A 135 -22.40 -12.75 -4.43
N PHE A 136 -21.29 -12.17 -3.98
CA PHE A 136 -20.52 -11.11 -4.64
C PHE A 136 -19.03 -11.44 -4.57
N HIS A 137 -18.20 -10.82 -5.41
CA HIS A 137 -16.75 -10.94 -5.36
C HIS A 137 -16.01 -9.65 -5.69
N PHE A 138 -14.80 -9.56 -5.15
CA PHE A 138 -13.89 -8.42 -5.29
C PHE A 138 -12.46 -8.93 -5.48
N ARG A 139 -11.62 -8.13 -6.12
CA ARG A 139 -10.22 -8.48 -6.36
C ARG A 139 -9.29 -7.58 -5.57
N PHE A 140 -8.33 -8.18 -4.89
CA PHE A 140 -7.28 -7.46 -4.16
C PHE A 140 -5.92 -8.03 -4.51
N TRP A 141 -4.91 -7.17 -4.57
CA TRP A 141 -3.53 -7.58 -4.57
C TRP A 141 -3.14 -7.96 -3.15
N TYR A 142 -2.61 -9.15 -2.96
CA TYR A 142 -2.27 -9.69 -1.65
C TYR A 142 -0.98 -10.49 -1.73
N HIS A 143 0.05 -10.02 -1.03
CA HIS A 143 1.38 -10.65 -0.98
C HIS A 143 1.95 -11.06 -2.35
N GLY A 144 1.89 -10.17 -3.35
CA GLY A 144 2.47 -10.43 -4.67
C GLY A 144 1.53 -11.07 -5.68
N LYS A 145 0.27 -11.31 -5.33
CA LYS A 145 -0.70 -12.01 -6.19
C LYS A 145 -2.04 -11.31 -6.19
N TRP A 146 -2.73 -11.35 -7.32
CA TRP A 146 -4.14 -10.94 -7.36
C TRP A 146 -5.02 -12.06 -6.86
N VAL A 147 -5.92 -11.73 -5.95
CA VAL A 147 -6.79 -12.67 -5.24
C VAL A 147 -8.25 -12.27 -5.44
N ASP A 148 -9.06 -13.21 -5.91
CA ASP A 148 -10.52 -13.09 -6.04
C ASP A 148 -11.19 -13.55 -4.74
N VAL A 149 -11.90 -12.66 -4.07
CA VAL A 149 -12.53 -12.90 -2.77
C VAL A 149 -14.03 -12.89 -2.94
N CYS A 150 -14.66 -14.06 -2.82
CA CYS A 150 -16.11 -14.21 -2.76
C CYS A 150 -16.63 -13.90 -1.36
N VAL A 151 -17.81 -13.29 -1.25
CA VAL A 151 -18.56 -13.12 0.00
C VAL A 151 -20.05 -13.33 -0.24
N ASP A 152 -20.76 -13.84 0.76
CA ASP A 152 -22.21 -13.68 0.76
C ASP A 152 -22.61 -12.24 1.10
N ASP A 153 -23.85 -11.87 0.83
CA ASP A 153 -24.33 -10.50 1.02
C ASP A 153 -24.92 -10.18 2.40
N ARG A 154 -24.74 -11.03 3.42
CA ARG A 154 -25.14 -10.68 4.79
C ARG A 154 -24.23 -9.57 5.32
N ILE A 155 -24.80 -8.47 5.78
CA ILE A 155 -24.08 -7.31 6.33
C ILE A 155 -24.41 -7.14 7.82
N PRO A 156 -23.42 -6.79 8.66
CA PRO A 156 -23.64 -6.47 10.07
C PRO A 156 -24.50 -5.21 10.26
N VAL A 157 -25.64 -5.37 10.93
CA VAL A 157 -26.53 -4.27 11.36
C VAL A 157 -26.80 -4.38 12.86
N ASP A 158 -27.18 -3.28 13.50
CA ASP A 158 -27.65 -3.32 14.88
C ASP A 158 -29.12 -3.77 14.98
N SER A 159 -29.64 -3.88 16.21
CA SER A 159 -31.02 -4.30 16.47
C SER A 159 -32.09 -3.40 15.84
N GLU A 160 -31.73 -2.18 15.43
CA GLU A 160 -32.60 -1.21 14.78
C GLU A 160 -32.41 -1.20 13.25
N ASN A 161 -31.65 -2.16 12.70
CA ASN A 161 -31.25 -2.25 11.30
C ASN A 161 -30.34 -1.11 10.82
N ASN A 162 -29.68 -0.39 11.72
CA ASN A 162 -28.66 0.57 11.28
C ASN A 162 -27.37 -0.17 10.94
N PHE A 163 -26.70 0.25 9.86
CA PHE A 163 -25.40 -0.28 9.48
C PHE A 163 -24.36 -0.09 10.60
N VAL A 164 -23.64 -1.17 10.91
CA VAL A 164 -22.58 -1.14 11.92
C VAL A 164 -21.29 -0.58 11.35
N PHE A 165 -20.98 -0.91 10.09
CA PHE A 165 -19.76 -0.52 9.40
C PHE A 165 -20.04 0.40 8.22
N SER A 166 -19.24 0.32 7.15
CA SER A 166 -19.36 1.24 6.04
C SER A 166 -20.73 1.19 5.38
N HIS A 167 -21.24 2.36 5.00
CA HIS A 167 -22.50 2.51 4.27
C HIS A 167 -22.57 3.88 3.60
N ASN A 168 -23.35 3.95 2.52
CA ASN A 168 -23.63 5.22 1.85
C ASN A 168 -24.69 5.99 2.64
N THR A 169 -24.33 7.19 3.11
CA THR A 169 -25.21 8.05 3.92
C THR A 169 -26.21 8.84 3.08
N ALA A 170 -26.02 8.91 1.76
CA ALA A 170 -26.91 9.62 0.83
C ALA A 170 -27.85 8.68 0.06
N ASN A 171 -27.42 7.46 -0.23
CA ASN A 171 -28.23 6.41 -0.85
C ASN A 171 -28.10 5.11 -0.05
N THR A 172 -28.98 4.91 0.94
CA THR A 172 -28.94 3.75 1.84
C THR A 172 -29.24 2.40 1.16
N ASN A 173 -29.65 2.41 -0.12
CA ASN A 173 -29.93 1.21 -0.90
C ASN A 173 -28.75 0.78 -1.79
N GLU A 174 -27.59 1.45 -1.67
CA GLU A 174 -26.35 1.10 -2.40
C GLU A 174 -25.40 0.29 -1.50
N PHE A 175 -25.00 -0.90 -1.96
CA PHE A 175 -24.31 -1.89 -1.13
C PHE A 175 -22.91 -2.31 -1.60
N TRP A 176 -22.38 -1.79 -2.72
CA TRP A 176 -21.05 -2.22 -3.21
C TRP A 176 -19.93 -2.00 -2.18
N LEU A 177 -19.88 -0.85 -1.50
CA LEU A 177 -18.82 -0.55 -0.54
C LEU A 177 -18.95 -1.37 0.75
N PRO A 178 -20.14 -1.51 1.38
CA PRO A 178 -20.33 -2.45 2.48
C PRO A 178 -19.87 -3.88 2.15
N LEU A 179 -20.14 -4.37 0.93
CA LEU A 179 -19.74 -5.70 0.48
C LEU A 179 -18.23 -5.77 0.18
N CYS A 180 -17.65 -4.71 -0.39
CA CYS A 180 -16.21 -4.60 -0.60
C CYS A 180 -15.45 -4.60 0.73
N GLU A 181 -15.96 -3.86 1.73
CA GLU A 181 -15.42 -3.84 3.08
C GLU A 181 -15.51 -5.21 3.75
N LYS A 182 -16.62 -5.93 3.56
CA LYS A 182 -16.76 -7.31 4.03
C LYS A 182 -15.73 -8.23 3.38
N ALA A 183 -15.53 -8.14 2.07
CA ALA A 183 -14.55 -8.96 1.35
C ALA A 183 -13.12 -8.65 1.81
N TYR A 184 -12.81 -7.38 2.05
CA TYR A 184 -11.50 -6.97 2.57
C TYR A 184 -11.31 -7.37 4.04
N ALA A 185 -12.33 -7.28 4.89
CA ALA A 185 -12.34 -7.81 6.25
C ALA A 185 -12.07 -9.32 6.26
N LYS A 186 -12.73 -10.07 5.37
CA LYS A 186 -12.50 -11.50 5.17
C LYS A 186 -11.06 -11.80 4.74
N LEU A 187 -10.49 -11.01 3.84
CA LEU A 187 -9.09 -11.15 3.43
C LEU A 187 -8.12 -10.88 4.60
N CYS A 188 -8.43 -9.89 5.44
CA CYS A 188 -7.65 -9.55 6.62
C CYS A 188 -7.86 -10.51 7.82
N GLY A 189 -8.99 -11.23 7.84
CA GLY A 189 -9.37 -12.19 8.87
C GLY A 189 -10.65 -11.83 9.63
N CYS A 190 -10.87 -10.55 9.96
CA CYS A 190 -12.08 -10.04 10.61
C CYS A 190 -12.22 -8.52 10.43
N TYR A 191 -13.36 -7.94 10.78
CA TYR A 191 -13.58 -6.49 10.73
C TYR A 191 -12.69 -5.69 11.70
N GLU A 192 -12.36 -6.23 12.88
CA GLU A 192 -11.49 -5.54 13.85
C GLU A 192 -10.14 -5.13 13.25
N PHE A 193 -9.53 -6.00 12.43
CA PHE A 193 -8.24 -5.73 11.79
C PHE A 193 -8.26 -4.55 10.82
N LEU A 194 -9.43 -4.14 10.32
CA LEU A 194 -9.55 -2.97 9.46
C LEU A 194 -9.22 -1.66 10.19
N ASN A 195 -9.27 -1.64 11.53
CA ASN A 195 -8.83 -0.47 12.30
C ASN A 195 -7.32 -0.20 12.15
N ASP A 196 -6.52 -1.23 11.88
CA ASP A 196 -5.05 -1.13 11.82
C ASP A 196 -4.52 -0.98 10.38
N VAL A 197 -5.39 -1.06 9.37
CA VAL A 197 -5.00 -0.93 7.97
C VAL A 197 -4.76 0.52 7.60
N THR A 198 -3.68 0.82 6.89
CA THR A 198 -3.38 2.19 6.44
C THR A 198 -3.92 2.47 5.03
N VAL A 199 -4.16 3.75 4.68
CA VAL A 199 -4.50 4.12 3.29
C VAL A 199 -3.41 3.68 2.31
N ARG A 200 -2.13 3.71 2.74
CA ARG A 200 -1.01 3.23 1.94
C ARG A 200 -1.18 1.74 1.59
N GLU A 201 -1.49 0.93 2.60
CA GLU A 201 -1.73 -0.51 2.43
C GLU A 201 -2.94 -0.77 1.53
N ILE A 202 -4.06 -0.07 1.73
CA ILE A 202 -5.21 -0.17 0.83
C ILE A 202 -4.83 0.17 -0.61
N LEU A 203 -4.07 1.24 -0.84
CA LEU A 203 -3.65 1.62 -2.19
C LEU A 203 -2.78 0.53 -2.83
N VAL A 204 -1.89 -0.11 -2.07
CA VAL A 204 -1.14 -1.30 -2.55
C VAL A 204 -2.11 -2.42 -2.89
N ASP A 205 -3.02 -2.77 -1.98
CA ASP A 205 -3.94 -3.91 -2.15
C ASP A 205 -4.99 -3.66 -3.25
N LEU A 206 -5.32 -2.41 -3.57
CA LEU A 206 -6.19 -2.06 -4.68
C LEU A 206 -5.46 -2.02 -6.03
N THR A 207 -4.13 -1.92 -6.08
CA THR A 207 -3.43 -1.59 -7.33
C THR A 207 -2.27 -2.51 -7.68
N GLY A 208 -1.70 -3.22 -6.71
CA GLY A 208 -0.38 -3.85 -6.82
C GLY A 208 0.75 -2.84 -7.05
N GLY A 209 0.51 -1.54 -6.86
CA GLY A 209 1.44 -0.46 -7.13
C GLY A 209 2.55 -0.31 -6.08
N PHE A 210 3.43 0.66 -6.32
CA PHE A 210 4.35 1.19 -5.32
C PHE A 210 3.75 2.45 -4.72
N VAL A 211 3.53 2.48 -3.40
CA VAL A 211 2.91 3.64 -2.73
C VAL A 211 3.94 4.34 -1.84
N GLU A 212 4.46 5.46 -2.31
CA GLU A 212 5.43 6.26 -1.57
C GLU A 212 4.74 7.32 -0.71
N LYS A 213 5.27 7.51 0.50
CA LYS A 213 4.81 8.53 1.45
C LYS A 213 5.82 9.68 1.51
N PHE A 214 5.35 10.90 1.29
CA PHE A 214 6.13 12.12 1.41
C PHE A 214 5.60 12.99 2.55
N ASP A 215 6.41 13.15 3.61
CA ASP A 215 6.09 14.04 4.71
C ASP A 215 6.59 15.46 4.41
N ILE A 216 5.67 16.34 3.99
CA ILE A 216 5.97 17.71 3.54
C ILE A 216 5.89 18.75 4.66
N LYS A 217 5.30 18.41 5.81
CA LYS A 217 5.17 19.28 7.00
C LYS A 217 6.47 20.01 7.39
N ASN A 218 7.59 19.30 7.30
CA ASN A 218 8.92 19.79 7.71
C ASN A 218 9.78 20.25 6.52
N LEU A 219 9.26 20.20 5.28
CA LEU A 219 9.99 20.51 4.06
C LEU A 219 9.67 21.92 3.54
N LYS A 220 9.58 22.93 4.42
CA LYS A 220 9.17 24.31 4.07
C LYS A 220 10.24 25.14 3.30
N ASN A 221 11.04 24.48 2.48
CA ASN A 221 12.03 25.09 1.60
C ASN A 221 11.45 25.21 0.18
N GLU A 222 11.53 26.39 -0.42
CA GLU A 222 11.09 26.66 -1.80
C GLU A 222 11.71 25.73 -2.85
N LYS A 223 12.96 25.30 -2.68
CA LYS A 223 13.58 24.30 -3.56
C LYS A 223 12.84 22.96 -3.50
N ARG A 224 12.55 22.45 -2.30
CA ARG A 224 11.84 21.18 -2.10
C ARG A 224 10.41 21.25 -2.60
N LYS A 225 9.76 22.37 -2.40
CA LYS A 225 8.43 22.65 -2.93
C LYS A 225 8.41 22.60 -4.47
N LYS A 226 9.38 23.23 -5.14
CA LYS A 226 9.54 23.15 -6.61
C LYS A 226 9.81 21.72 -7.10
N GLU A 227 10.69 20.99 -6.43
CA GLU A 227 10.97 19.58 -6.73
C GLU A 227 9.70 18.72 -6.58
N MET A 228 8.91 18.95 -5.53
CA MET A 228 7.64 18.26 -5.30
C MET A 228 6.63 18.57 -6.41
N TRP A 229 6.50 19.84 -6.83
CA TRP A 229 5.63 20.20 -7.96
C TRP A 229 6.01 19.45 -9.24
N GLN A 230 7.30 19.41 -9.57
CA GLN A 230 7.81 18.69 -10.75
C GLN A 230 7.48 17.20 -10.65
N PHE A 231 7.80 16.58 -9.51
CA PHE A 231 7.51 15.16 -9.26
C PHE A 231 6.02 14.83 -9.38
N LEU A 232 5.12 15.65 -8.84
CA LEU A 232 3.67 15.41 -8.94
C LEU A 232 3.15 15.60 -10.37
N ASN A 233 3.71 16.53 -11.15
CA ASN A 233 3.36 16.65 -12.57
C ASN A 233 3.78 15.41 -13.36
N GLU A 234 5.01 14.91 -13.13
CA GLU A 234 5.47 13.65 -13.72
C GLU A 234 4.55 12.49 -13.31
N SER A 235 4.22 12.39 -12.02
CA SER A 235 3.33 11.36 -11.48
C SER A 235 1.95 11.38 -12.13
N GLN A 236 1.37 12.57 -12.36
CA GLN A 236 0.11 12.73 -13.08
C GLN A 236 0.20 12.29 -14.54
N VAL A 237 1.29 12.64 -15.24
CA VAL A 237 1.51 12.18 -16.63
C VAL A 237 1.53 10.65 -16.67
N ASN A 238 2.12 10.01 -15.65
CA ASN A 238 2.15 8.56 -15.48
C ASN A 238 0.84 7.98 -14.92
N ARG A 239 -0.22 8.79 -14.80
CA ARG A 239 -1.54 8.39 -14.27
C ARG A 239 -1.48 7.80 -12.86
N SER A 240 -0.48 8.15 -12.06
CA SER A 240 -0.36 7.73 -10.66
C SER A 240 -1.55 8.22 -9.84
N LEU A 241 -1.95 7.47 -8.81
CA LEU A 241 -2.93 7.95 -7.86
C LEU A 241 -2.23 8.81 -6.80
N ILE A 242 -2.75 10.00 -6.54
CA ILE A 242 -2.14 10.96 -5.62
C ILE A 242 -3.16 11.34 -4.55
N HIS A 243 -2.76 11.20 -3.29
CA HIS A 243 -3.59 11.59 -2.14
C HIS A 243 -2.85 12.58 -1.26
N GLY A 244 -3.53 13.64 -0.83
CA GLY A 244 -3.04 14.55 0.20
C GLY A 244 -3.74 14.29 1.53
N TYR A 245 -3.00 14.22 2.62
CA TYR A 245 -3.53 14.08 3.98
C TYR A 245 -3.33 15.35 4.79
N ILE A 246 -4.35 15.70 5.57
CA ILE A 246 -4.29 16.74 6.58
C ILE A 246 -4.32 16.09 7.95
N GLU A 247 -3.28 16.28 8.74
CA GLU A 247 -3.16 15.70 10.08
C GLU A 247 -4.18 16.33 11.07
N PRO A 248 -4.64 15.57 12.08
CA PRO A 248 -5.40 16.15 13.18
C PRO A 248 -4.57 17.20 13.92
N ASN A 249 -5.17 18.35 14.20
CA ASN A 249 -4.53 19.40 14.99
C ASN A 249 -5.26 19.54 16.34
N PRO A 250 -4.62 19.20 17.47
CA PRO A 250 -5.26 19.21 18.78
C PRO A 250 -5.68 20.62 19.24
N LYS A 251 -5.17 21.68 18.59
CA LYS A 251 -5.56 23.07 18.88
C LYS A 251 -6.88 23.47 18.21
N ILE A 252 -7.37 22.68 17.27
CA ILE A 252 -8.57 23.00 16.49
C ILE A 252 -9.77 22.31 17.13
N ARG A 253 -10.74 23.10 17.59
CA ARG A 253 -12.03 22.60 18.06
C ARG A 253 -12.92 22.33 16.85
N GLY A 254 -13.09 21.05 16.49
CA GLY A 254 -13.94 20.61 15.38
C GLY A 254 -13.19 19.77 14.36
N THR A 255 -13.87 19.42 13.28
CA THR A 255 -13.34 18.53 12.21
C THR A 255 -12.85 19.27 10.97
N ARG A 256 -12.88 20.62 10.98
CA ARG A 256 -12.52 21.45 9.83
C ARG A 256 -11.69 22.67 10.24
N LEU A 257 -10.79 23.06 9.34
CA LEU A 257 -10.05 24.31 9.36
C LEU A 257 -10.97 25.51 9.00
N ALA A 258 -10.52 26.72 9.32
CA ALA A 258 -11.27 27.95 9.00
C ALA A 258 -11.49 28.16 7.49
N ASN A 259 -10.58 27.64 6.66
CA ASN A 259 -10.67 27.65 5.20
C ASN A 259 -11.63 26.57 4.64
N GLY A 260 -12.18 25.70 5.50
CA GLY A 260 -13.17 24.67 5.17
C GLY A 260 -12.63 23.26 4.90
N LEU A 261 -11.30 23.08 4.81
CA LEU A 261 -10.69 21.76 4.70
C LEU A 261 -10.93 20.94 5.97
N ALA A 262 -11.22 19.66 5.83
CA ALA A 262 -11.37 18.73 6.93
C ALA A 262 -10.01 18.19 7.37
N ILE A 263 -9.81 18.12 8.69
CA ILE A 263 -8.61 17.53 9.29
C ILE A 263 -8.82 16.04 9.54
N ASP A 264 -7.72 15.30 9.69
CA ASP A 264 -7.71 13.84 9.84
C ASP A 264 -8.36 13.11 8.65
N ARG A 265 -8.07 13.59 7.44
CA ARG A 265 -8.71 13.11 6.21
C ARG A 265 -7.80 13.17 4.99
N TYR A 266 -8.00 12.23 4.06
CA TYR A 266 -7.28 12.12 2.79
C TYR A 266 -8.09 12.66 1.62
N TYR A 267 -7.61 13.69 0.97
CA TYR A 267 -8.17 14.15 -0.28
C TYR A 267 -7.48 13.49 -1.49
N VAL A 268 -8.22 13.30 -2.58
CA VAL A 268 -7.65 12.78 -3.83
C VAL A 268 -7.29 13.93 -4.74
N VAL A 269 -6.08 13.93 -5.29
CA VAL A 269 -5.67 14.88 -6.32
C VAL A 269 -6.10 14.34 -7.68
N SER A 270 -6.98 15.05 -8.36
CA SER A 270 -7.52 14.64 -9.66
C SER A 270 -6.78 15.28 -10.83
N LYS A 271 -6.27 16.51 -10.65
CA LYS A 271 -5.62 17.26 -11.72
C LYS A 271 -4.60 18.27 -11.19
N LEU A 272 -3.50 18.46 -11.91
CA LEU A 272 -2.49 19.49 -11.72
C LEU A 272 -2.34 20.25 -13.04
N ILE A 273 -2.35 21.57 -12.98
CA ILE A 273 -2.14 22.45 -14.14
C ILE A 273 -1.31 23.67 -13.75
N SER A 274 -0.58 24.22 -14.72
CA SER A 274 0.00 25.55 -14.62
C SER A 274 -0.79 26.49 -15.53
N VAL A 275 -1.24 27.63 -15.02
CA VAL A 275 -1.99 28.64 -15.77
C VAL A 275 -1.34 30.01 -15.64
N PHE A 276 -1.53 30.87 -16.65
CA PHE A 276 -1.08 32.26 -16.62
C PHE A 276 -2.32 33.17 -16.62
N ASP A 277 -2.51 33.93 -15.54
CA ASP A 277 -3.63 34.87 -15.36
C ASP A 277 -3.11 36.17 -14.76
N ASP A 278 -3.66 37.32 -15.18
CA ASP A 278 -3.32 38.64 -14.61
C ASP A 278 -1.79 38.87 -14.47
N GLU A 279 -1.07 38.56 -15.55
CA GLU A 279 0.40 38.65 -15.65
C GLU A 279 1.20 37.77 -14.66
N LYS A 280 0.55 36.75 -14.06
CA LYS A 280 1.15 35.85 -13.07
C LYS A 280 0.94 34.39 -13.43
N ASN A 281 1.93 33.57 -13.11
CA ASN A 281 1.83 32.11 -13.20
C ASN A 281 1.26 31.53 -11.92
N PHE A 282 0.29 30.63 -12.04
CA PHE A 282 -0.31 29.88 -10.95
C PHE A 282 -0.19 28.38 -11.20
N ASN A 283 0.31 27.68 -10.19
CA ASN A 283 0.27 26.23 -10.13
C ASN A 283 -0.98 25.82 -9.35
N LEU A 284 -1.91 25.14 -10.01
CA LEU A 284 -3.21 24.78 -9.45
C LEU A 284 -3.33 23.26 -9.33
N ILE A 285 -3.95 22.84 -8.24
CA ILE A 285 -4.32 21.46 -7.97
C ILE A 285 -5.84 21.37 -7.81
N GLN A 286 -6.44 20.50 -8.60
CA GLN A 286 -7.82 20.07 -8.41
C GLN A 286 -7.83 18.90 -7.43
N ILE A 287 -8.64 19.06 -6.39
CA ILE A 287 -8.77 18.11 -5.31
C ILE A 287 -10.22 17.65 -5.26
N LYS A 288 -10.42 16.35 -5.08
CA LYS A 288 -11.71 15.72 -4.81
C LYS A 288 -11.84 15.44 -3.31
N ASN A 289 -12.96 15.87 -2.74
CA ASN A 289 -13.39 15.46 -1.41
C ASN A 289 -14.16 14.13 -1.48
N PRO A 290 -13.65 13.03 -0.92
CA PRO A 290 -14.29 11.72 -1.02
C PRO A 290 -15.32 11.40 0.07
N TRP A 291 -15.59 12.28 1.03
CA TRP A 291 -16.62 12.04 2.06
C TRP A 291 -17.83 12.95 1.96
N ASP A 292 -17.72 14.07 1.24
CA ASP A 292 -18.79 15.07 1.22
C ASP A 292 -18.79 15.80 -0.12
N GLN A 293 -19.97 15.85 -0.75
CA GLN A 293 -20.18 16.63 -1.97
C GLN A 293 -20.06 18.12 -1.72
N LYS A 294 -20.31 18.59 -0.50
CA LYS A 294 -20.25 20.00 -0.16
C LYS A 294 -18.81 20.49 -0.10
N ILE A 295 -18.51 21.43 -0.97
CA ILE A 295 -17.24 22.13 -1.03
C ILE A 295 -17.33 23.38 -0.15
N ASP A 296 -16.50 23.41 0.89
CA ASP A 296 -16.43 24.52 1.83
C ASP A 296 -15.11 25.29 1.75
N TRP A 297 -14.33 25.13 0.68
CA TRP A 297 -13.14 25.94 0.42
C TRP A 297 -13.50 27.44 0.40
N ARG A 298 -12.77 28.26 1.18
CA ARG A 298 -13.08 29.68 1.43
C ARG A 298 -11.92 30.64 1.10
N LEU A 299 -10.92 30.17 0.37
CA LEU A 299 -9.76 30.97 -0.05
C LEU A 299 -9.78 31.19 -1.56
N PRO A 300 -8.81 31.94 -2.16
CA PRO A 300 -8.77 32.14 -3.61
C PRO A 300 -8.90 30.81 -4.38
N TRP A 301 -9.47 30.89 -5.59
CA TRP A 301 -9.87 29.73 -6.40
C TRP A 301 -11.06 28.92 -5.87
N SER A 302 -11.68 29.31 -4.75
CA SER A 302 -13.04 28.84 -4.37
C SER A 302 -14.15 29.63 -5.05
N ASP A 303 -15.31 29.02 -5.27
CA ASP A 303 -16.46 29.70 -5.88
C ASP A 303 -17.01 30.85 -5.05
N LYS A 304 -16.97 30.70 -3.72
CA LYS A 304 -17.46 31.71 -2.79
C LYS A 304 -16.59 32.97 -2.81
N VAL A 305 -15.32 32.82 -3.20
CA VAL A 305 -14.31 33.89 -3.22
C VAL A 305 -13.86 34.23 -4.66
N ASN A 306 -14.41 33.58 -5.68
CA ASN A 306 -14.16 33.85 -7.11
C ASN A 306 -14.48 35.31 -7.52
N ASN A 307 -15.10 36.12 -6.66
CA ASN A 307 -15.24 37.56 -6.85
C ASN A 307 -13.95 38.37 -6.58
N LEU A 308 -12.91 37.77 -5.98
CA LEU A 308 -11.63 38.43 -5.67
C LEU A 308 -10.53 38.17 -6.72
N VAL A 309 -10.66 37.13 -7.56
CA VAL A 309 -9.75 36.83 -8.67
C VAL A 309 -10.54 36.90 -9.97
N LYS A 310 -10.34 37.95 -10.78
CA LYS A 310 -10.96 38.05 -12.11
C LYS A 310 -10.32 37.02 -13.05
N LYS A 311 -10.83 35.78 -13.04
CA LYS A 311 -10.38 34.73 -13.97
C LYS A 311 -10.68 35.14 -15.40
N SER A 312 -9.69 35.09 -16.28
CA SER A 312 -9.92 35.19 -17.73
C SER A 312 -10.84 34.07 -18.23
N ASP A 313 -11.61 34.31 -19.30
CA ASP A 313 -12.55 33.31 -19.84
C ASP A 313 -11.85 32.06 -20.38
N GLN A 314 -10.60 32.20 -20.83
CA GLN A 314 -9.73 31.09 -21.20
C GLN A 314 -9.47 30.15 -20.01
N ILE A 315 -9.19 30.71 -18.83
CA ILE A 315 -8.96 29.91 -17.62
C ILE A 315 -10.24 29.25 -17.13
N LYS A 316 -11.38 29.94 -17.15
CA LYS A 316 -12.67 29.32 -16.80
C LYS A 316 -12.96 28.10 -17.68
N THR A 317 -12.62 28.18 -18.97
CA THR A 317 -12.77 27.07 -19.91
C THR A 317 -11.81 25.92 -19.59
N LEU A 318 -10.53 26.22 -19.29
CA LEU A 318 -9.51 25.23 -18.92
C LEU A 318 -9.80 24.48 -17.62
N LEU A 319 -10.37 25.19 -16.63
CA LEU A 319 -10.76 24.62 -15.34
C LEU A 319 -12.03 23.77 -15.43
N GLY A 320 -12.82 23.95 -16.49
CA GLY A 320 -14.10 23.26 -16.71
C GLY A 320 -15.21 23.77 -15.78
N GLN A 321 -16.32 23.03 -15.68
CA GLN A 321 -17.33 23.30 -14.67
C GLN A 321 -16.75 22.98 -13.28
N GLU A 322 -16.44 24.02 -12.51
CA GLU A 322 -16.10 23.92 -11.09
C GLU A 322 -17.33 23.34 -10.33
N ASN A 323 -17.11 22.35 -9.44
CA ASN A 323 -18.11 21.74 -8.53
C ASN A 323 -18.98 20.56 -8.98
N SER A 324 -18.63 19.80 -10.02
CA SER A 324 -19.25 18.48 -10.16
C SER A 324 -18.61 17.50 -9.16
N HIS A 325 -19.44 16.84 -8.33
CA HIS A 325 -19.04 15.68 -7.52
C HIS A 325 -17.90 15.90 -6.52
N GLY A 326 -17.85 17.05 -5.83
CA GLY A 326 -16.90 17.30 -4.73
C GLY A 326 -15.50 17.74 -5.15
N HIS A 327 -15.30 18.12 -6.43
CA HIS A 327 -14.03 18.65 -6.94
C HIS A 327 -13.92 20.16 -6.80
N PHE A 328 -12.77 20.64 -6.32
CA PHE A 328 -12.46 22.07 -6.22
C PHE A 328 -10.98 22.34 -6.46
N TRP A 329 -10.65 23.58 -6.86
CA TRP A 329 -9.29 24.00 -7.16
C TRP A 329 -8.67 24.75 -5.99
N ILE A 330 -7.41 24.46 -5.69
CA ILE A 330 -6.56 25.22 -4.77
C ILE A 330 -5.21 25.52 -5.41
N THR A 331 -4.46 26.49 -4.88
CA THR A 331 -3.08 26.69 -5.31
C THR A 331 -2.18 25.58 -4.77
N PHE A 332 -1.10 25.27 -5.48
CA PHE A 332 -0.08 24.36 -4.95
C PHE A 332 0.57 24.89 -3.68
N ASP A 333 0.63 26.23 -3.53
CA ASP A 333 1.13 26.87 -2.32
C ASP A 333 0.25 26.56 -1.11
N ASP A 334 -1.07 26.65 -1.28
CA ASP A 334 -2.04 26.27 -0.25
C ASP A 334 -1.99 24.77 0.03
N PHE A 335 -1.90 23.93 -1.01
CA PHE A 335 -1.74 22.48 -0.84
C PHE A 335 -0.51 22.16 0.00
N TYR A 336 0.64 22.73 -0.35
CA TYR A 336 1.91 22.51 0.36
C TYR A 336 1.92 23.12 1.78
N HIS A 337 1.04 24.10 2.05
CA HIS A 337 0.91 24.73 3.35
C HIS A 337 0.01 23.94 4.31
N TYR A 338 -1.15 23.48 3.83
CA TYR A 338 -2.18 22.86 4.66
C TYR A 338 -2.10 21.34 4.73
N PHE A 339 -1.49 20.68 3.75
CA PHE A 339 -1.34 19.22 3.75
C PHE A 339 0.02 18.85 4.32
N GLU A 340 0.06 17.84 5.19
CA GLU A 340 1.28 17.41 5.86
C GLU A 340 1.92 16.19 5.19
N THR A 341 1.12 15.34 4.56
CA THR A 341 1.59 14.10 3.92
C THR A 341 0.98 13.96 2.53
N ILE A 342 1.78 13.50 1.57
CA ILE A 342 1.32 13.09 0.24
C ILE A 342 1.61 11.60 0.06
N LEU A 343 0.63 10.84 -0.44
CA LEU A 343 0.83 9.49 -0.94
C LEU A 343 0.79 9.51 -2.47
N VAL A 344 1.78 8.89 -3.10
CA VAL A 344 1.82 8.70 -4.55
C VAL A 344 1.90 7.20 -4.84
N CYS A 345 0.89 6.68 -5.53
CA CYS A 345 0.80 5.31 -5.96
C CYS A 345 1.16 5.20 -7.44
N GLU A 346 2.34 4.67 -7.71
CA GLU A 346 2.84 4.38 -9.05
C GLU A 346 2.37 2.98 -9.46
N PHE A 347 1.67 2.88 -10.59
CA PHE A 347 1.25 1.57 -11.09
C PHE A 347 2.44 0.79 -11.63
N THR A 348 2.37 -0.53 -11.48
CA THR A 348 3.41 -1.46 -11.90
C THR A 348 2.92 -2.33 -13.04
N ASN A 349 3.82 -3.01 -13.74
CA ASN A 349 3.46 -4.01 -14.73
C ASN A 349 2.64 -5.20 -14.16
N ASP A 350 2.48 -5.33 -12.83
CA ASP A 350 1.58 -6.30 -12.19
C ASP A 350 0.09 -5.92 -12.34
N ALA A 351 -0.22 -4.68 -12.73
CA ALA A 351 -1.58 -4.20 -12.92
C ALA A 351 -2.19 -4.74 -14.22
N PHE A 352 -3.20 -5.61 -14.10
CA PHE A 352 -3.95 -6.18 -15.23
C PHE A 352 -4.75 -5.15 -16.04
N PHE A 353 -5.00 -3.99 -15.46
CA PHE A 353 -5.85 -2.93 -16.01
C PHE A 353 -5.07 -1.87 -16.80
N LEU A 354 -3.74 -1.96 -16.86
CA LEU A 354 -2.91 -1.04 -17.64
C LEU A 354 -2.78 -1.50 -19.10
N ASP A 355 -2.85 -0.54 -20.02
CA ASP A 355 -2.43 -0.77 -21.40
C ASP A 355 -0.89 -0.86 -21.47
N GLN A 356 -0.34 -1.56 -22.46
CA GLN A 356 1.13 -1.73 -22.58
C GLN A 356 1.88 -0.39 -22.62
N ASN A 357 1.30 0.63 -23.25
CA ASN A 357 1.90 1.97 -23.35
C ASN A 357 1.89 2.76 -22.03
N ASP A 358 1.12 2.32 -21.04
CA ASP A 358 1.04 2.95 -19.71
C ASP A 358 2.00 2.29 -18.70
N GLN A 359 2.76 1.27 -19.11
CA GLN A 359 3.66 0.52 -18.24
C GLN A 359 5.04 1.20 -18.12
N ARG A 360 5.17 2.07 -17.13
CA ARG A 360 6.43 2.77 -16.83
C ARG A 360 7.41 1.95 -15.98
N TRP A 361 6.91 1.04 -15.15
CA TRP A 361 7.73 0.31 -14.19
C TRP A 361 7.80 -1.16 -14.56
N THR A 362 9.03 -1.65 -14.75
CA THR A 362 9.30 -3.09 -14.78
C THR A 362 9.60 -3.55 -13.36
N VAL A 363 8.81 -4.50 -12.86
CA VAL A 363 8.93 -5.00 -11.48
C VAL A 363 9.35 -6.44 -11.42
N PHE A 364 10.25 -6.73 -10.49
CA PHE A 364 10.69 -8.07 -10.12
C PHE A 364 10.33 -8.31 -8.65
N SER A 365 9.80 -9.49 -8.37
CA SER A 365 9.29 -9.85 -7.05
C SER A 365 9.97 -11.11 -6.56
N TYR A 366 10.47 -11.08 -5.32
CA TYR A 366 11.11 -12.21 -4.65
C TYR A 366 10.40 -12.54 -3.34
N HIS A 367 9.91 -13.76 -3.22
CA HIS A 367 9.38 -14.30 -1.98
C HIS A 367 10.48 -14.97 -1.17
N GLY A 368 10.82 -14.39 -0.02
CA GLY A 368 11.89 -14.86 0.84
C GLY A 368 11.43 -15.24 2.25
N GLU A 369 12.36 -15.81 3.00
CA GLU A 369 12.16 -16.21 4.40
C GLU A 369 13.42 -15.92 5.22
N TRP A 370 13.22 -15.26 6.36
CA TRP A 370 14.16 -15.19 7.45
C TRP A 370 13.98 -16.41 8.35
N LYS A 371 14.99 -17.29 8.36
CA LYS A 371 15.02 -18.52 9.16
C LYS A 371 15.89 -18.28 10.39
N PHE A 372 15.33 -18.58 11.57
CA PHE A 372 16.02 -18.48 12.85
C PHE A 372 17.40 -19.15 12.81
N ASN A 373 18.44 -18.43 13.27
CA ASN A 373 19.83 -18.89 13.34
C ASN A 373 20.46 -19.40 12.02
N LYS A 374 19.84 -19.12 10.86
CA LYS A 374 20.40 -19.46 9.54
C LYS A 374 20.53 -18.23 8.67
N THR A 375 19.39 -17.70 8.24
CA THR A 375 19.32 -16.52 7.35
C THR A 375 18.86 -15.28 8.10
N ASN A 376 18.44 -15.42 9.36
CA ASN A 376 18.14 -14.30 10.23
C ASN A 376 19.18 -14.18 11.33
N ILE A 377 20.16 -13.29 11.11
CA ILE A 377 21.20 -13.00 12.09
C ILE A 377 20.78 -11.92 13.10
N GLY A 378 19.61 -11.31 12.92
CA GLY A 378 19.12 -10.17 13.69
C GLY A 378 19.98 -8.91 13.52
N PHE A 379 19.63 -7.86 14.24
CA PHE A 379 20.54 -6.74 14.43
C PHE A 379 21.71 -7.17 15.32
N LYS A 380 22.93 -7.01 14.81
CA LYS A 380 24.16 -7.09 15.59
C LYS A 380 24.89 -5.76 15.51
N GLN A 381 25.58 -5.38 16.59
CA GLN A 381 26.39 -4.16 16.64
C GLN A 381 27.52 -4.13 15.58
N SER A 382 27.97 -5.30 15.10
CA SER A 382 28.96 -5.40 14.03
C SER A 382 28.30 -5.67 12.67
N ASP A 383 28.49 -4.76 11.72
CA ASP A 383 28.05 -4.90 10.33
C ASP A 383 28.72 -6.07 9.57
N GLN A 384 29.75 -6.69 10.16
CA GLN A 384 30.56 -7.78 9.57
C GLN A 384 29.78 -9.03 9.15
N GLU A 385 28.62 -9.27 9.75
CA GLU A 385 27.81 -10.45 9.44
C GLU A 385 26.60 -10.13 8.55
N TYR A 386 26.33 -8.86 8.22
CA TYR A 386 25.11 -8.44 7.51
C TYR A 386 24.85 -9.22 6.21
N TRP A 387 25.93 -9.59 5.51
CA TRP A 387 25.91 -10.39 4.27
C TRP A 387 25.31 -11.80 4.44
N LYS A 388 25.17 -12.31 5.67
CA LYS A 388 24.52 -13.59 5.99
C LYS A 388 22.98 -13.53 5.97
N ASN A 389 22.38 -12.37 5.76
CA ASN A 389 20.96 -12.29 5.43
C ASN A 389 20.70 -12.75 3.99
N PRO A 390 19.45 -13.04 3.58
CA PRO A 390 19.12 -13.37 2.19
C PRO A 390 19.69 -12.32 1.23
N GLN A 391 20.14 -12.76 0.05
CA GLN A 391 20.71 -11.89 -0.97
C GLN A 391 19.87 -12.00 -2.24
N LEU A 392 19.39 -10.85 -2.73
CA LEU A 392 18.73 -10.73 -4.02
C LEU A 392 19.63 -9.93 -4.95
N PHE A 393 20.03 -10.55 -6.05
CA PHE A 393 20.88 -9.94 -7.05
C PHE A 393 20.03 -9.28 -8.14
N PHE A 394 20.44 -8.12 -8.61
CA PHE A 394 19.81 -7.46 -9.75
C PHE A 394 20.83 -6.63 -10.52
N LYS A 395 20.56 -6.40 -11.81
CA LYS A 395 21.42 -5.66 -12.72
C LYS A 395 20.68 -4.47 -13.30
N ILE A 396 21.34 -3.33 -13.37
CA ILE A 396 20.85 -2.15 -14.07
C ILE A 396 21.67 -2.00 -15.35
N ASP A 397 21.04 -2.35 -16.47
CA ASP A 397 21.56 -2.10 -17.81
C ASP A 397 20.94 -0.81 -18.35
N ASN A 398 21.75 0.24 -18.49
CA ASN A 398 21.34 1.48 -19.13
C ASN A 398 22.40 1.91 -20.15
N ALA A 399 22.01 2.00 -21.43
CA ALA A 399 22.91 2.40 -22.50
C ALA A 399 23.40 3.86 -22.39
N SER A 400 22.71 4.72 -21.64
CA SER A 400 23.07 6.15 -21.52
C SER A 400 24.08 6.46 -20.41
N ASP A 401 24.53 5.47 -19.62
CA ASP A 401 25.32 5.64 -18.40
C ASP A 401 24.69 6.53 -17.31
N GLU A 402 23.46 7.02 -17.52
CA GLU A 402 22.76 7.85 -16.54
C GLU A 402 22.17 7.02 -15.39
N LYS A 403 22.04 7.66 -14.22
CA LYS A 403 21.40 7.04 -13.06
C LYS A 403 19.91 6.84 -13.31
N MET A 404 19.42 5.64 -13.05
CA MET A 404 18.00 5.28 -13.16
C MET A 404 17.29 5.37 -11.81
N ASN A 405 16.00 5.70 -11.84
CA ASN A 405 15.16 5.58 -10.67
C ASN A 405 14.86 4.09 -10.38
N VAL A 406 15.11 3.69 -9.14
CA VAL A 406 14.85 2.33 -8.65
C VAL A 406 14.02 2.42 -7.38
N ILE A 407 12.88 1.75 -7.35
CA ILE A 407 12.05 1.62 -6.16
C ILE A 407 12.26 0.22 -5.60
N VAL A 408 12.56 0.12 -4.30
CA VAL A 408 12.64 -1.15 -3.59
C VAL A 408 11.61 -1.15 -2.48
N SER A 409 10.77 -2.18 -2.44
CA SER A 409 9.79 -2.42 -1.37
C SER A 409 10.02 -3.77 -0.70
N LEU A 410 10.10 -3.78 0.63
CA LEU A 410 10.20 -4.98 1.46
C LEU A 410 8.93 -5.11 2.30
N HIS A 411 8.07 -6.06 1.95
CA HIS A 411 6.85 -6.40 2.67
C HIS A 411 7.06 -7.58 3.62
N GLN A 412 6.51 -7.50 4.82
CA GLN A 412 6.38 -8.63 5.73
C GLN A 412 5.09 -9.38 5.43
N LYS A 413 5.17 -10.71 5.30
CA LYS A 413 4.03 -11.55 4.91
C LYS A 413 3.37 -12.22 6.11
N TYR A 414 2.05 -12.43 5.99
CA TYR A 414 1.24 -13.24 6.90
C TYR A 414 1.20 -12.79 8.36
N ILE A 415 1.42 -11.49 8.61
CA ILE A 415 1.43 -10.90 9.95
C ILE A 415 0.10 -11.17 10.66
N ARG A 416 -1.03 -10.92 9.98
CA ARG A 416 -2.38 -11.07 10.57
C ARG A 416 -2.77 -12.53 10.74
N GLU A 417 -2.43 -13.39 9.78
CA GLU A 417 -2.67 -14.83 9.88
C GLU A 417 -1.88 -15.46 11.03
N GLN A 418 -0.63 -15.05 11.22
CA GLN A 418 0.17 -15.48 12.37
C GLN A 418 -0.39 -15.00 13.70
N LEU A 419 -1.02 -13.81 13.76
CA LEU A 419 -1.74 -13.35 14.96
C LEU A 419 -2.91 -14.27 15.29
N LEU A 420 -3.74 -14.59 14.30
CA LEU A 420 -4.89 -15.48 14.44
C LEU A 420 -4.48 -16.90 14.89
N GLU A 421 -3.34 -17.40 14.43
CA GLU A 421 -2.85 -18.74 14.78
C GLU A 421 -2.16 -18.81 16.15
N ASN A 422 -1.42 -17.76 16.56
CA ASN A 422 -0.53 -17.82 17.72
C ASN A 422 -0.95 -16.95 18.91
N ASP A 423 -2.04 -16.19 18.78
CA ASP A 423 -2.62 -15.37 19.86
C ASP A 423 -1.60 -14.40 20.51
N CYS A 424 -0.60 -13.94 19.73
CA CYS A 424 0.58 -13.22 20.24
C CYS A 424 0.69 -11.77 19.73
N TYR A 425 0.66 -10.79 20.65
CA TYR A 425 0.53 -9.35 20.37
C TYR A 425 1.73 -8.60 19.75
N ASN A 426 2.72 -9.27 19.16
CA ASN A 426 3.88 -8.63 18.52
C ASN A 426 4.20 -9.31 17.19
N SER A 427 3.41 -9.05 16.15
CA SER A 427 3.55 -9.73 14.86
C SER A 427 4.46 -9.01 13.87
N GLU A 428 4.44 -7.68 13.83
CA GLU A 428 5.35 -6.94 12.96
C GLU A 428 6.77 -6.97 13.53
N ALA A 429 7.74 -7.25 12.68
CA ALA A 429 9.14 -7.09 13.01
C ALA A 429 9.66 -5.75 12.53
N PHE A 430 10.69 -5.25 13.20
CA PHE A 430 11.46 -4.14 12.69
C PHE A 430 12.29 -4.64 11.50
N VAL A 431 12.13 -4.06 10.32
CA VAL A 431 12.80 -4.51 9.08
C VAL A 431 13.54 -3.36 8.39
N GLN A 432 14.57 -3.73 7.62
CA GLN A 432 15.41 -2.83 6.81
C GLN A 432 15.90 -3.60 5.58
N PHE A 433 16.33 -2.88 4.53
CA PHE A 433 17.21 -3.47 3.53
C PHE A 433 18.39 -2.55 3.20
N ARG A 434 19.45 -3.13 2.67
CA ARG A 434 20.62 -2.41 2.14
C ARG A 434 20.92 -2.86 0.71
N ILE A 435 21.43 -1.93 -0.09
CA ILE A 435 21.84 -2.19 -1.48
C ILE A 435 23.36 -2.06 -1.56
N TYR A 436 23.99 -3.09 -2.10
CA TYR A 436 25.42 -3.18 -2.32
C TYR A 436 25.72 -3.26 -3.82
N ARG A 437 26.82 -2.67 -4.26
CA ARG A 437 27.40 -2.93 -5.59
C ARG A 437 28.36 -4.11 -5.48
N THR A 438 28.38 -4.97 -6.48
CA THR A 438 29.36 -6.07 -6.52
C THR A 438 30.71 -5.55 -6.99
N LEU A 439 31.78 -5.92 -6.29
CA LEU A 439 33.15 -5.52 -6.63
C LEU A 439 33.81 -6.46 -7.67
N ASP A 440 33.35 -7.71 -7.74
CA ASP A 440 33.82 -8.73 -8.67
C ASP A 440 32.63 -9.32 -9.42
N GLU A 441 32.51 -8.97 -10.71
CA GLU A 441 31.42 -9.41 -11.58
C GLU A 441 31.45 -10.92 -11.84
N SER A 442 32.65 -11.51 -11.91
CA SER A 442 32.80 -12.94 -12.16
C SER A 442 32.33 -13.74 -10.94
N ALA A 443 32.74 -13.30 -9.75
CA ALA A 443 32.28 -13.90 -8.50
C ALA A 443 30.77 -13.73 -8.29
N ALA A 444 30.21 -12.56 -8.63
CA ALA A 444 28.76 -12.33 -8.55
C ALA A 444 27.97 -13.25 -9.51
N LEU A 445 28.46 -13.39 -10.74
CA LEU A 445 27.86 -14.26 -11.75
C LEU A 445 27.94 -15.74 -11.36
N GLU A 446 29.08 -16.19 -10.84
CA GLU A 446 29.26 -17.54 -10.33
C GLU A 446 28.35 -17.80 -9.12
N ALA A 447 28.33 -16.88 -8.16
CA ALA A 447 27.52 -16.99 -6.95
C ALA A 447 26.04 -17.15 -7.29
N ASN A 448 25.55 -16.33 -8.21
CA ASN A 448 24.21 -16.46 -8.73
C ASN A 448 23.94 -17.79 -9.46
N ARG A 449 24.79 -18.17 -10.42
CA ARG A 449 24.63 -19.41 -11.19
C ARG A 449 24.55 -20.64 -10.27
N ASN A 450 25.34 -20.61 -9.20
CA ASN A 450 25.42 -21.68 -8.21
C ASN A 450 24.43 -21.53 -7.05
N CYS A 451 23.65 -20.44 -7.01
CA CYS A 451 22.76 -20.08 -5.90
C CYS A 451 23.50 -20.02 -4.55
N SER A 452 24.74 -19.52 -4.55
CA SER A 452 25.57 -19.24 -3.37
C SER A 452 25.66 -17.74 -3.08
N ARG A 453 26.13 -17.39 -1.88
CA ARG A 453 26.16 -16.01 -1.36
C ARG A 453 27.48 -15.32 -1.68
N LEU A 454 27.42 -14.00 -1.88
CA LEU A 454 28.62 -13.16 -1.84
C LEU A 454 29.02 -12.86 -0.39
N TYR A 455 30.30 -13.07 -0.09
CA TYR A 455 30.93 -12.65 1.15
C TYR A 455 31.13 -11.13 1.22
N ALA A 456 31.32 -10.61 2.44
CA ALA A 456 31.44 -9.17 2.69
C ALA A 456 32.50 -8.45 1.83
N ASN A 457 33.62 -9.11 1.53
CA ASN A 457 34.72 -8.55 0.75
C ASN A 457 34.39 -8.35 -0.74
N HIS A 458 33.29 -8.90 -1.24
CA HIS A 458 32.82 -8.72 -2.62
C HIS A 458 31.72 -7.65 -2.74
N LEU A 459 31.35 -7.00 -1.62
CA LEU A 459 30.20 -6.11 -1.53
C LEU A 459 30.61 -4.71 -1.09
N ASP A 460 30.22 -3.70 -1.84
CA ASP A 460 30.40 -2.29 -1.48
C ASP A 460 29.04 -1.63 -1.21
N LYS A 461 28.84 -1.08 0.00
CA LYS A 461 27.53 -0.56 0.41
C LYS A 461 27.25 0.76 -0.30
N VAL A 462 26.15 0.80 -1.07
CA VAL A 462 25.76 2.00 -1.83
C VAL A 462 24.75 2.83 -1.06
N VAL A 463 23.64 2.20 -0.64
CA VAL A 463 22.54 2.87 0.05
C VAL A 463 21.84 1.91 1.03
N SER A 464 20.98 2.46 1.89
CA SER A 464 20.11 1.69 2.79
C SER A 464 18.72 2.29 2.85
N SER A 465 17.75 1.51 3.33
CA SER A 465 16.39 1.99 3.52
C SER A 465 16.21 2.99 4.67
N GLY A 466 17.28 3.35 5.40
CA GLY A 466 17.26 4.12 6.64
C GLY A 466 17.28 3.22 7.87
N CYS A 467 16.84 3.70 9.03
CA CYS A 467 16.75 2.88 10.24
C CYS A 467 15.80 1.67 10.07
N TYR A 468 15.94 0.67 10.95
CA TYR A 468 14.94 -0.39 11.08
C TYR A 468 13.61 0.21 11.52
N VAL A 469 12.51 -0.15 10.85
CA VAL A 469 11.17 0.36 11.17
C VAL A 469 10.19 -0.78 11.39
N ASN A 470 9.29 -0.60 12.35
CA ASN A 470 8.19 -1.51 12.59
C ASN A 470 7.03 -1.16 11.66
N SER A 471 6.98 -1.80 10.49
CA SER A 471 5.92 -1.60 9.50
C SER A 471 5.78 -2.84 8.64
N GLY A 472 4.54 -3.19 8.27
CA GLY A 472 4.26 -4.24 7.28
C GLY A 472 4.97 -4.05 5.93
N GLU A 473 5.42 -2.84 5.58
CA GLU A 473 6.20 -2.57 4.37
C GLU A 473 7.21 -1.43 4.56
N VAL A 474 8.42 -1.61 4.03
CA VAL A 474 9.44 -0.56 3.88
C VAL A 474 9.72 -0.32 2.41
N ILE A 475 9.37 0.87 1.93
CA ILE A 475 9.57 1.29 0.53
C ILE A 475 10.51 2.50 0.44
N ARG A 476 11.44 2.47 -0.53
CA ARG A 476 12.33 3.60 -0.85
C ARG A 476 12.65 3.67 -2.33
N ARG A 477 12.76 4.90 -2.82
CA ARG A 477 13.26 5.24 -4.15
C ARG A 477 14.71 5.69 -4.09
N PHE A 478 15.51 5.21 -5.03
CA PHE A 478 16.93 5.53 -5.19
C PHE A 478 17.23 5.94 -6.63
N ARG A 479 18.37 6.63 -6.81
CA ARG A 479 18.99 6.84 -8.12
C ARG A 479 20.30 6.09 -8.20
N LEU A 480 20.30 4.99 -8.94
CA LEU A 480 21.42 4.07 -9.05
C LEU A 480 22.05 4.16 -10.44
N ALA A 481 23.38 4.12 -10.50
CA ALA A 481 24.10 4.07 -11.76
C ALA A 481 23.98 2.66 -12.39
N PRO A 482 24.35 2.49 -13.66
CA PRO A 482 24.40 1.16 -14.25
C PRO A 482 25.41 0.25 -13.55
N GLY A 483 25.07 -1.03 -13.43
CA GLY A 483 25.93 -2.02 -12.79
C GLY A 483 25.19 -3.15 -12.10
N ASN A 484 25.98 -4.00 -11.42
CA ASN A 484 25.53 -5.20 -10.73
C ASN A 484 25.37 -4.92 -9.23
N TYR A 485 24.22 -5.30 -8.69
CA TYR A 485 23.82 -4.97 -7.33
C TYR A 485 23.27 -6.17 -6.56
N VAL A 486 23.35 -6.09 -5.23
CA VAL A 486 22.75 -7.03 -4.29
C VAL A 486 21.92 -6.27 -3.26
N ILE A 487 20.65 -6.64 -3.11
CA ILE A 487 19.78 -6.20 -2.03
C ILE A 487 19.81 -7.25 -0.93
N ILE A 488 20.04 -6.79 0.29
CA ILE A 488 20.08 -7.65 1.47
C ILE A 488 19.00 -7.16 2.43
N PRO A 489 17.81 -7.81 2.45
CA PRO A 489 16.76 -7.54 3.42
C PRO A 489 17.09 -8.19 4.76
N SER A 490 16.85 -7.46 5.84
CA SER A 490 17.17 -7.89 7.20
C SER A 490 16.02 -7.61 8.16
N CYS A 491 15.87 -8.49 9.13
CA CYS A 491 14.98 -8.36 10.26
C CYS A 491 15.82 -8.00 11.51
N TYR A 492 15.31 -7.10 12.35
CA TYR A 492 15.99 -6.71 13.58
C TYR A 492 16.01 -7.85 14.59
N ASP A 493 14.90 -8.58 14.70
CA ASP A 493 14.80 -9.74 15.58
C ASP A 493 15.31 -11.00 14.87
N THR A 494 15.68 -12.04 15.61
CA THR A 494 16.08 -13.33 15.04
C THR A 494 14.90 -14.24 14.65
N ARG A 495 13.67 -13.73 14.71
CA ARG A 495 12.41 -14.49 14.52
C ARG A 495 12.30 -15.11 13.13
N LYS A 496 11.53 -16.19 13.02
CA LYS A 496 11.13 -16.74 11.72
C LYS A 496 10.07 -15.82 11.11
N ALA A 497 10.29 -15.34 9.89
CA ALA A 497 9.35 -14.47 9.19
C ALA A 497 9.49 -14.61 7.67
N GLN A 498 8.40 -14.41 6.95
CA GLN A 498 8.38 -14.42 5.49
C GLN A 498 8.25 -13.00 4.96
N PHE A 499 8.84 -12.75 3.79
CA PHE A 499 8.81 -11.44 3.17
C PHE A 499 8.60 -11.52 1.65
N LEU A 500 8.17 -10.40 1.10
CA LEU A 500 8.15 -10.13 -0.33
C LEU A 500 9.02 -8.91 -0.59
N LEU A 501 10.09 -9.09 -1.35
CA LEU A 501 10.96 -8.01 -1.82
C LEU A 501 10.59 -7.70 -3.28
N ARG A 502 10.27 -6.45 -3.59
CA ARG A 502 9.91 -5.98 -4.92
C ARG A 502 10.91 -4.91 -5.36
N VAL A 503 11.39 -5.01 -6.60
CA VAL A 503 12.31 -4.06 -7.21
C VAL A 503 11.68 -3.55 -8.49
N GLY A 504 11.38 -2.26 -8.53
CA GLY A 504 10.87 -1.56 -9.71
C GLY A 504 11.96 -0.69 -10.33
N THR A 505 12.11 -0.77 -11.65
CA THR A 505 12.94 0.16 -12.43
C THR A 505 12.10 0.81 -13.52
N GLU A 506 12.43 2.05 -13.86
CA GLU A 506 11.79 2.71 -14.99
C GLU A 506 12.14 2.01 -16.31
N THR A 507 11.14 1.76 -17.15
CA THR A 507 11.31 1.32 -18.54
C THR A 507 11.79 2.54 -19.37
N PRO A 508 12.89 2.46 -20.13
CA PRO A 508 13.33 3.54 -20.99
C PRO A 508 12.31 3.82 -22.11
N VAL A 509 12.33 5.07 -22.57
CA VAL A 509 11.38 5.62 -23.54
C VAL A 509 11.64 5.10 -24.98
N ASP A 510 12.85 4.62 -25.28
CA ASP A 510 13.19 3.97 -26.55
C ASP A 510 13.06 2.44 -26.41
N HIS A 511 11.94 1.91 -26.89
CA HIS A 511 11.56 0.49 -26.80
C HIS A 511 12.58 -0.52 -27.39
N GLU A 512 13.62 -0.07 -28.09
CA GLU A 512 14.61 -0.93 -28.74
C GLU A 512 15.93 -1.08 -27.96
N ASN A 513 16.23 -0.26 -26.94
CA ASN A 513 17.53 -0.32 -26.25
C ASN A 513 17.43 -0.22 -24.71
N SER A 514 17.61 -1.38 -24.06
CA SER A 514 18.00 -1.64 -22.65
C SER A 514 16.98 -1.44 -21.51
N THR A 515 16.41 -2.54 -21.03
CA THR A 515 16.39 -2.90 -19.58
C THR A 515 16.26 -4.41 -19.48
N ILE A 516 17.39 -5.12 -19.50
CA ILE A 516 17.39 -6.54 -19.12
C ILE A 516 17.83 -6.58 -17.67
N LEU A 517 16.84 -6.61 -16.79
CA LEU A 517 17.03 -7.19 -15.47
C LEU A 517 17.16 -8.70 -15.70
N GLU A 518 18.39 -9.20 -15.80
CA GLU A 518 18.60 -10.62 -15.58
C GLU A 518 18.26 -10.88 -14.11
N GLU A 519 17.28 -11.75 -13.86
CA GLU A 519 17.04 -12.25 -12.52
C GLU A 519 18.18 -13.21 -12.16
N PHE A 520 19.01 -12.79 -11.22
CA PHE A 520 20.03 -13.63 -10.64
C PHE A 520 19.34 -14.46 -9.53
N LYS A 521 19.15 -15.78 -9.78
CA LYS A 521 18.56 -16.81 -8.91
C LYS A 521 18.90 -16.61 -7.43
N SER A 522 17.84 -16.65 -6.62
CA SER A 522 17.94 -16.56 -5.15
C SER A 522 18.71 -17.73 -4.52
N THR A 523 19.36 -17.44 -3.39
CA THR A 523 20.18 -18.38 -2.64
C THR A 523 19.35 -19.04 -1.53
N LEU A 524 18.81 -20.22 -1.79
CA LEU A 524 18.35 -21.13 -0.72
C LEU A 524 19.50 -22.08 -0.37
N ASP A 525 20.25 -21.68 0.66
CA ASP A 525 21.33 -22.37 1.38
C ASP A 525 21.86 -23.69 0.78
N LYS A 526 23.08 -23.64 0.22
CA LYS A 526 24.04 -24.72 0.35
C LYS A 526 25.07 -24.32 1.41
N GLU A 527 25.30 -25.25 2.34
CA GLU A 527 26.20 -25.14 3.48
C GLU A 527 27.55 -24.55 3.07
N ASP A 528 28.06 -23.54 3.80
CA ASP A 528 29.49 -23.25 3.76
C ASP A 528 30.01 -22.48 4.98
N ILE A 529 31.31 -22.72 5.20
CA ILE A 529 32.05 -22.76 6.47
C ILE A 529 32.68 -21.40 6.82
N TYR A 530 32.83 -21.15 8.13
CA TYR A 530 33.36 -19.93 8.77
C TYR A 530 34.82 -19.60 8.41
N PHE A 531 35.10 -18.31 8.14
CA PHE A 531 36.41 -17.68 8.36
C PHE A 531 36.24 -16.27 8.96
N PRO A 532 37.06 -15.84 9.96
CA PRO A 532 36.94 -14.53 10.60
C PRO A 532 37.83 -13.48 9.93
N VAL A 533 37.34 -12.24 9.72
CA VAL A 533 38.19 -11.07 9.41
C VAL A 533 37.72 -9.82 10.17
N GLN A 534 38.72 -8.99 10.51
CA GLN A 534 38.83 -8.02 11.60
C GLN A 534 38.06 -6.68 11.43
N ASN A 535 37.90 -6.02 12.58
CA ASN A 535 37.14 -4.79 12.84
C ASN A 535 37.67 -3.53 12.15
N THR A 536 36.74 -2.68 11.70
CA THR A 536 36.96 -1.23 11.55
C THR A 536 35.84 -0.45 12.26
N GLN A 537 36.21 0.59 13.01
CA GLN A 537 35.32 1.40 13.85
C GLN A 537 34.64 2.51 13.03
N MET A 538 33.34 2.74 13.28
CA MET A 538 32.56 3.87 12.76
C MET A 538 33.04 5.23 13.31
N SER A 539 32.91 6.26 12.48
CA SER A 539 33.25 7.65 12.82
C SER A 539 32.25 8.26 13.81
N ASN A 540 32.66 9.30 14.55
CA ASN A 540 31.80 9.95 15.56
C ASN A 540 30.68 10.80 14.94
N GLU A 541 30.85 11.31 13.72
CA GLU A 541 29.79 12.05 12.99
C GLU A 541 28.64 11.14 12.58
N GLU A 542 28.92 9.88 12.22
CA GLU A 542 27.90 8.86 11.93
C GLU A 542 27.13 8.44 13.19
N LYS A 543 27.77 8.47 14.37
CA LYS A 543 27.10 8.18 15.66
C LYS A 543 26.14 9.30 16.05
N ASP A 544 26.52 10.56 15.88
CA ASP A 544 25.68 11.71 16.25
C ASP A 544 24.48 11.90 15.31
N TYR A 545 24.63 11.57 14.02
CA TYR A 545 23.50 11.56 13.07
C TYR A 545 22.47 10.46 13.42
N VAL A 546 22.93 9.24 13.74
CA VAL A 546 22.07 8.11 14.13
C VAL A 546 21.34 8.38 15.45
N ILE A 547 22.00 8.98 16.45
CA ILE A 547 21.37 9.32 17.74
C ILE A 547 20.27 10.38 17.57
N THR A 548 20.45 11.32 16.64
CA THR A 548 19.49 12.39 16.37
C THR A 548 18.26 11.88 15.62
N GLU A 549 18.43 10.97 14.64
CA GLU A 549 17.29 10.28 13.98
C GLU A 549 16.54 9.35 14.94
N CYS A 550 17.26 8.57 15.77
CA CYS A 550 16.63 7.64 16.70
C CYS A 550 15.78 8.36 17.76
N LYS A 551 16.23 9.48 18.32
CA LYS A 551 15.44 10.27 19.29
C LYS A 551 14.16 10.84 18.67
N PHE A 552 14.21 11.27 17.42
CA PHE A 552 13.05 11.83 16.72
C PHE A 552 11.93 10.80 16.48
N TYR A 553 12.28 9.53 16.22
CA TYR A 553 11.30 8.46 16.02
C TYR A 553 10.74 7.89 17.33
N PHE A 554 11.53 7.84 18.41
CA PHE A 554 11.03 7.42 19.72
C PHE A 554 10.00 8.40 20.27
N ASP A 555 10.19 9.72 20.10
CA ASP A 555 9.20 10.73 20.51
C ASP A 555 7.89 10.64 19.70
N TYR A 556 7.94 10.21 18.43
CA TYR A 556 6.74 9.99 17.62
C TYR A 556 5.97 8.72 18.05
N SER A 557 6.66 7.67 18.49
CA SER A 557 6.03 6.47 19.06
C SER A 557 5.45 6.71 20.46
N ALA A 558 6.08 7.56 21.27
CA ALA A 558 5.61 7.90 22.61
C ALA A 558 4.28 8.69 22.61
N HIS A 559 3.96 9.41 21.53
CA HIS A 559 2.69 10.11 21.39
C HIS A 559 1.50 9.20 21.05
N LYS A 560 1.73 7.92 20.67
CA LYS A 560 0.65 6.92 20.53
C LYS A 560 0.41 6.08 21.79
N ASP A 561 1.31 6.09 22.77
CA ASP A 561 1.28 5.18 23.92
C ASP A 561 1.49 5.86 25.28
N THR A 562 0.77 6.96 25.56
CA THR A 562 0.88 7.63 26.88
C THR A 562 0.21 6.90 28.04
N ASP A 563 -0.39 5.72 27.85
CA ASP A 563 -0.96 4.94 28.97
C ASP A 563 -0.25 3.62 29.28
N ARG A 564 0.84 3.23 28.59
CA ARG A 564 1.39 1.85 28.76
C ARG A 564 2.89 1.64 28.93
N MET A 565 3.75 2.67 28.91
CA MET A 565 5.18 2.45 29.17
C MET A 565 5.71 3.19 30.40
N ASN A 566 6.02 2.39 31.42
CA ASN A 566 6.66 2.79 32.65
C ASN A 566 8.07 3.35 32.33
N THR A 567 8.25 4.66 32.50
CA THR A 567 9.40 5.49 32.07
C THR A 567 10.76 5.06 32.66
N LYS A 568 10.77 4.12 33.63
CA LYS A 568 11.99 3.61 34.28
C LYS A 568 12.80 2.59 33.46
N LYS A 569 12.26 2.01 32.39
CA LYS A 569 13.00 1.03 31.56
C LYS A 569 13.86 1.67 30.46
N ILE A 570 13.58 2.91 30.04
CA ILE A 570 14.29 3.58 28.93
C ILE A 570 15.70 4.04 29.34
N ASN A 571 15.89 4.50 30.58
CA ASN A 571 17.19 4.97 31.05
C ASN A 571 18.24 3.86 31.26
N LYS A 572 17.89 2.58 31.10
CA LYS A 572 18.85 1.46 31.18
C LYS A 572 19.36 1.01 29.81
N TYR A 573 18.88 1.61 28.72
CA TYR A 573 19.30 1.29 27.34
C TYR A 573 20.37 2.26 26.78
N PHE A 574 20.72 3.32 27.53
CA PHE A 574 21.65 4.37 27.10
C PHE A 574 22.91 4.52 27.97
N ASP A 575 23.11 3.63 28.95
CA ASP A 575 24.41 3.37 29.62
C ASP A 575 24.92 2.00 29.16
#